data_AF-A0A2H5QL15-F1
#
_entry.id   AF-A0A2H5QL15-F1
#
_cell.length_a   1.000
_cell.length_b   1.000
_cell.length_c   1.000
_cell.angle_alpha   90.00
_cell.angle_beta   90.00
_cell.angle_gamma   90.00
#
_symmetry.space_group_name_H-M   'P 1'
#
loop_
_entity.id
_entity.type
_entity.pdbx_description
1 polymer ?
#
loop_
_entity_poly.entity_id
_entity_poly.type
_entity_poly.pdbx_seq_one_letter_code
_entity_poly.pdbx_strand_id
1 'polypeptide(L)'
;MENALRKNPKISKFVSLTLDRIEFGGDELGSYKLKIACPNLVSFNFFALLLPDITLEGLNSLQNAFVFLEDIGEHMEDIEICHRLSKILNGLCGVKVLKLSCTLYEILNASLEEGSYFSASFNNLKSLILCVTMAEWTVLLIIRLLNCSPNLEALTIYFDADEYFDEWKISNKAILCLTCHLKTVDLVEFKGHENELELVSTDE
;
A
#
# COMPACT_ATOMS: atom_id res chain seq x y z
N MET A 1 -11.45 39.29 -42.84
CA MET A 1 -10.36 38.30 -42.87
C MET A 1 -9.84 38.13 -41.45
N GLU A 2 -9.55 36.87 -41.10
CA GLU A 2 -8.83 36.38 -39.92
C GLU A 2 -9.59 36.21 -38.59
N ASN A 3 -10.22 35.03 -38.51
CA ASN A 3 -10.41 34.25 -37.29
C ASN A 3 -9.06 33.97 -36.62
N ALA A 4 -8.76 34.64 -35.51
CA ALA A 4 -7.73 34.17 -34.59
C ALA A 4 -8.31 33.05 -33.72
N LEU A 5 -7.97 31.81 -34.09
CA LEU A 5 -8.14 30.60 -33.29
C LEU A 5 -7.70 30.83 -31.83
N ARG A 6 -8.65 30.96 -30.90
CA ARG A 6 -8.42 30.63 -29.49
C ARG A 6 -8.16 29.12 -29.42
N LYS A 7 -6.90 28.73 -29.57
CA LYS A 7 -6.45 27.40 -29.14
C LYS A 7 -6.63 27.36 -27.62
N ASN A 8 -7.73 26.76 -27.17
CA ASN A 8 -7.79 26.24 -25.81
C ASN A 8 -6.56 25.34 -25.64
N PRO A 9 -5.69 25.56 -24.63
CA PRO A 9 -4.63 24.61 -24.37
C PRO A 9 -5.33 23.29 -24.07
N LYS A 10 -5.11 22.29 -24.94
CA LYS A 10 -5.41 20.89 -24.62
C LYS A 10 -4.56 20.60 -23.38
N ILE A 11 -5.15 20.67 -22.20
CA ILE A 11 -4.53 20.14 -20.99
C ILE A 11 -4.23 18.68 -21.34
N SER A 12 -2.95 18.38 -21.48
CA SER A 12 -2.44 17.03 -21.72
C SER A 12 -3.08 16.11 -20.70
N LYS A 13 -3.54 14.93 -21.14
CA LYS A 13 -4.12 13.90 -20.26
C LYS A 13 -3.30 13.83 -18.97
N PHE A 14 -3.97 13.95 -17.82
CA PHE A 14 -3.33 13.85 -16.53
C PHE A 14 -3.01 12.36 -16.27
N VAL A 15 -1.76 11.96 -16.51
CA VAL A 15 -1.33 10.54 -16.52
C VAL A 15 -0.68 10.12 -15.20
N SER A 16 -0.07 11.06 -14.47
CA SER A 16 0.58 10.78 -13.19
C SER A 16 0.25 11.88 -12.18
N LEU A 17 0.04 11.47 -10.94
CA LEU A 17 -0.17 12.33 -9.80
C LEU A 17 0.81 11.90 -8.72
N THR A 18 1.58 12.85 -8.21
CA THR A 18 2.37 12.66 -7.00
C THR A 18 1.88 13.68 -5.98
N LEU A 19 1.51 13.18 -4.82
CA LEU A 19 1.21 13.96 -3.65
C LEU A 19 2.40 13.81 -2.70
N ASP A 20 3.16 14.89 -2.53
CA ASP A 20 4.38 14.89 -1.74
C ASP A 20 4.21 15.70 -0.46
N ARG A 21 4.69 15.16 0.66
CA ARG A 21 4.67 15.77 2.00
C ARG A 21 3.33 16.42 2.35
N ILE A 22 2.22 15.70 2.20
CA ILE A 22 0.95 16.28 2.65
C ILE A 22 0.91 16.26 4.18
N GLU A 23 0.87 17.46 4.76
CA GLU A 23 0.64 17.69 6.17
C GLU A 23 -0.87 17.84 6.41
N PHE A 24 -1.50 16.81 6.96
CA PHE A 24 -2.89 16.88 7.43
C PHE A 24 -2.88 17.05 8.96
N GLY A 25 -2.56 18.24 9.46
CA GLY A 25 -2.54 18.47 10.90
C GLY A 25 -2.35 19.94 11.29
N GLY A 26 -3.35 20.50 11.95
CA GLY A 26 -3.31 21.78 12.65
C GLY A 26 -4.48 21.81 13.63
N ASP A 27 -4.16 22.08 14.89
CA ASP A 27 -4.88 21.69 16.12
C ASP A 27 -6.36 22.11 16.28
N GLU A 28 -7.01 22.74 15.30
CA GLU A 28 -8.39 23.22 15.45
C GLU A 28 -9.30 23.14 14.20
N LEU A 29 -8.91 22.55 13.06
CA LEU A 29 -9.71 22.74 11.83
C LEU A 29 -9.82 21.52 10.90
N GLY A 30 -10.85 20.69 11.14
CA GLY A 30 -11.53 19.87 10.14
C GLY A 30 -10.73 18.75 9.47
N SER A 31 -11.24 17.52 9.52
CA SER A 31 -10.72 16.43 8.70
C SER A 31 -10.87 16.78 7.20
N TYR A 32 -9.80 17.26 6.58
CA TYR A 32 -9.79 17.50 5.14
C TYR A 32 -9.93 16.16 4.43
N LYS A 33 -11.03 16.02 3.67
CA LYS A 33 -11.28 14.85 2.84
C LYS A 33 -10.76 15.11 1.44
N LEU A 34 -9.74 14.36 1.02
CA LEU A 34 -9.20 14.46 -0.32
C LEU A 34 -9.93 13.49 -1.25
N LYS A 35 -10.51 13.97 -2.34
CA LYS A 35 -11.13 13.13 -3.36
C LYS A 35 -10.36 13.19 -4.67
N ILE A 36 -9.94 12.03 -5.17
CA ILE A 36 -9.26 11.90 -6.46
C ILE A 36 -10.16 11.13 -7.41
N ALA A 37 -10.63 11.82 -8.45
CA ALA A 37 -11.50 11.26 -9.49
C ALA A 37 -10.91 11.48 -10.89
N CYS A 38 -9.78 10.83 -11.17
CA CYS A 38 -9.01 11.02 -12.40
C CYS A 38 -8.99 9.74 -13.27
N PRO A 39 -9.92 9.57 -14.22
CA PRO A 39 -10.07 8.30 -14.95
C PRO A 39 -8.92 7.95 -15.89
N ASN A 40 -8.11 8.94 -16.29
CA ASN A 40 -6.93 8.74 -17.14
C ASN A 40 -5.62 8.61 -16.33
N LEU A 41 -5.71 8.62 -15.00
CA LEU A 41 -4.54 8.50 -14.13
C LEU A 41 -3.96 7.09 -14.28
N VAL A 42 -2.67 6.98 -14.59
CA VAL A 42 -1.94 5.71 -14.77
C VAL A 42 -1.00 5.43 -13.61
N SER A 43 -0.45 6.48 -12.99
CA SER A 43 0.44 6.37 -11.84
C SER A 43 -0.02 7.32 -10.73
N PHE A 44 -0.06 6.80 -9.51
CA PHE A 44 -0.41 7.54 -8.30
C PHE A 44 0.67 7.31 -7.25
N ASN A 45 1.37 8.36 -6.86
CA ASN A 45 2.31 8.31 -5.75
C ASN A 45 1.80 9.21 -4.63
N PHE A 46 1.97 8.73 -3.42
CA PHE A 46 1.43 9.35 -2.24
C PHE A 46 2.47 9.24 -1.12
N PHE A 47 2.89 10.39 -0.63
CA PHE A 47 3.82 10.57 0.48
C PHE A 47 3.15 11.51 1.47
N ALA A 48 2.85 11.03 2.66
CA ALA A 48 2.27 11.86 3.70
C ALA A 48 2.92 11.60 5.05
N LEU A 49 2.96 12.65 5.85
CA LEU A 49 3.37 12.56 7.25
C LEU A 49 2.35 11.77 8.05
N LEU A 50 1.06 12.01 7.78
CA LEU A 50 -0.08 11.44 8.52
C LEU A 50 -1.08 10.77 7.58
N LEU A 51 -1.80 9.77 8.08
CA LEU A 51 -2.82 9.04 7.32
C LEU A 51 -4.03 9.94 6.95
N PRO A 52 -4.26 10.25 5.66
CA PRO A 52 -5.34 11.13 5.26
C PRO A 52 -6.68 10.41 5.12
N ASP A 53 -7.78 11.16 5.24
CA ASP A 53 -9.07 10.69 4.71
C ASP A 53 -9.12 10.96 3.20
N ILE A 54 -8.64 9.99 2.42
CA ILE A 54 -8.63 10.05 0.96
C ILE A 54 -9.64 9.08 0.34
N THR A 55 -10.33 9.54 -0.70
CA THR A 55 -11.27 8.75 -1.49
C THR A 55 -10.78 8.70 -2.94
N LEU A 56 -10.52 7.48 -3.42
CA LEU A 56 -10.09 7.21 -4.79
C LEU A 56 -11.28 6.66 -5.59
N GLU A 57 -11.74 7.40 -6.60
CA GLU A 57 -12.94 7.05 -7.38
C GLU A 57 -12.66 7.07 -8.88
N GLY A 58 -13.20 6.08 -9.60
CA GLY A 58 -13.18 6.06 -11.07
C GLY A 58 -11.77 6.01 -11.68
N LEU A 59 -10.77 5.47 -10.97
CA LEU A 59 -9.37 5.40 -11.40
C LEU A 59 -9.10 4.20 -12.34
N ASN A 60 -9.93 4.04 -13.36
CA ASN A 60 -9.95 2.83 -14.21
C ASN A 60 -8.65 2.60 -15.01
N SER A 61 -7.86 3.65 -15.24
CA SER A 61 -6.58 3.55 -15.96
C SER A 61 -5.38 3.32 -15.05
N LEU A 62 -5.57 3.30 -13.72
CA LEU A 62 -4.48 3.28 -12.75
C LEU A 62 -3.78 1.93 -12.78
N GLN A 63 -2.46 1.96 -13.01
CA GLN A 63 -1.64 0.77 -13.12
C GLN A 63 -0.57 0.69 -12.04
N ASN A 64 -0.06 1.84 -11.58
CA ASN A 64 1.02 1.90 -10.61
C ASN A 64 0.61 2.76 -9.43
N ALA A 65 0.82 2.25 -8.22
CA ALA A 65 0.62 3.01 -7.00
C ALA A 65 1.81 2.88 -6.06
N PHE A 66 2.22 4.00 -5.47
CA PHE A 66 3.16 4.03 -4.35
C PHE A 66 2.54 4.79 -3.19
N VAL A 67 2.45 4.13 -2.03
CA VAL A 67 1.96 4.71 -0.77
C VAL A 67 3.09 4.67 0.24
N PHE A 68 3.52 5.85 0.66
CA PHE A 68 4.48 6.06 1.73
C PHE A 68 3.80 6.90 2.83
N LEU A 69 3.80 6.37 4.04
CA LEU A 69 3.45 7.09 5.25
C LEU A 69 4.69 7.20 6.11
N GLU A 70 4.87 8.32 6.79
CA GLU A 70 5.95 8.51 7.76
C GLU A 70 5.50 8.19 9.18
N ASP A 71 4.29 8.63 9.57
CA ASP A 71 3.66 8.40 10.87
C ASP A 71 2.13 8.14 10.71
N ILE A 72 1.51 7.59 11.74
CA ILE A 72 0.07 7.37 11.86
C ILE A 72 -0.67 8.60 12.42
N GLY A 73 0.04 9.45 13.15
CA GLY A 73 -0.55 10.56 13.89
C GLY A 73 -0.98 10.12 15.27
N GLU A 74 -0.31 10.66 16.27
CA GLU A 74 -0.32 10.27 17.69
C GLU A 74 -1.71 10.34 18.38
N HIS A 75 -2.78 10.70 17.67
CA HIS A 75 -4.11 11.01 18.24
C HIS A 75 -5.31 10.41 17.48
N MET A 76 -5.09 9.55 16.48
CA MET A 76 -6.21 8.94 15.72
C MET A 76 -6.67 7.63 16.37
N GLU A 77 -7.99 7.43 16.48
CA GLU A 77 -8.56 6.16 16.98
C GLU A 77 -8.30 5.00 15.99
N ASP A 78 -7.99 3.80 16.49
CA ASP A 78 -7.69 2.60 15.68
C ASP A 78 -8.73 2.32 14.58
N ILE A 79 -10.02 2.49 14.91
CA ILE A 79 -11.14 2.30 13.98
C ILE A 79 -11.07 3.30 12.82
N GLU A 80 -10.76 4.56 13.10
CA GLU A 80 -10.64 5.58 12.07
C GLU A 80 -9.45 5.31 11.15
N ILE A 81 -8.33 4.91 11.73
CA ILE A 81 -7.13 4.54 10.99
C ILE A 81 -7.45 3.36 10.05
N CYS A 82 -8.08 2.30 10.58
CA CYS A 82 -8.54 1.14 9.80
C CYS A 82 -9.43 1.53 8.63
N HIS A 83 -10.42 2.39 8.88
CA HIS A 83 -11.36 2.83 7.87
C HIS A 83 -10.67 3.64 6.76
N ARG A 84 -9.74 4.54 7.10
CA ARG A 84 -8.97 5.33 6.12
C ARG A 84 -8.04 4.45 5.29
N LEU A 85 -7.33 3.52 5.92
CA LEU A 85 -6.47 2.56 5.23
C LEU A 85 -7.27 1.65 4.30
N SER A 86 -8.41 1.14 4.77
CA SER A 86 -9.35 0.34 3.96
C SER A 86 -9.76 1.07 2.69
N LYS A 87 -10.12 2.37 2.80
CA LYS A 87 -10.48 3.19 1.64
C LYS A 87 -9.34 3.31 0.63
N ILE A 88 -8.12 3.54 1.11
CA ILE A 88 -6.93 3.63 0.25
C ILE A 88 -6.73 2.30 -0.47
N LEU A 89 -6.61 1.19 0.26
CA LEU A 89 -6.33 -0.12 -0.32
C LEU A 89 -7.44 -0.58 -1.28
N ASN A 90 -8.71 -0.36 -0.94
CA ASN A 90 -9.83 -0.67 -1.83
C ASN A 90 -9.79 0.17 -3.11
N GLY A 91 -9.39 1.43 -3.02
CA GLY A 91 -9.21 2.30 -4.18
C GLY A 91 -8.05 1.90 -5.10
N LEU A 92 -7.12 1.10 -4.60
CA LEU A 92 -5.94 0.62 -5.32
C LEU A 92 -6.07 -0.83 -5.81
N CYS A 93 -7.20 -1.50 -5.62
CA CYS A 93 -7.37 -2.93 -5.95
C CYS A 93 -7.16 -3.27 -7.44
N GLY A 94 -7.32 -2.29 -8.33
CA GLY A 94 -7.18 -2.46 -9.78
C GLY A 94 -5.76 -2.36 -10.33
N VAL A 95 -4.78 -1.99 -9.50
CA VAL A 95 -3.39 -1.72 -9.96
C VAL A 95 -2.62 -2.99 -10.32
N LYS A 96 -1.59 -2.83 -11.15
CA LYS A 96 -0.65 -3.89 -11.53
C LYS A 96 0.63 -3.87 -10.70
N VAL A 97 1.06 -2.68 -10.27
CA VAL A 97 2.24 -2.48 -9.44
C VAL A 97 1.82 -1.70 -8.20
N LEU A 98 2.11 -2.23 -7.02
CA LEU A 98 1.85 -1.60 -5.75
C LEU A 98 3.13 -1.59 -4.92
N LYS A 99 3.54 -0.40 -4.48
CA LYS A 99 4.60 -0.20 -3.50
C LYS A 99 4.00 0.36 -2.22
N LEU A 100 4.34 -0.23 -1.07
CA LEU A 100 3.88 0.16 0.26
C LEU A 100 5.08 0.33 1.22
N SER A 101 4.96 1.28 2.15
CA SER A 101 5.99 1.60 3.17
C SER A 101 5.56 1.23 4.60
N CYS A 102 6.55 0.89 5.44
CA CYS A 102 6.44 0.26 6.76
C CYS A 102 5.62 1.00 7.82
N THR A 103 5.31 2.28 7.66
CA THR A 103 4.49 2.99 8.66
C THR A 103 3.00 2.71 8.53
N LEU A 104 2.56 2.03 7.46
CA LEU A 104 1.17 1.55 7.32
C LEU A 104 0.79 0.46 8.36
N TYR A 105 1.74 -0.04 9.15
CA TYR A 105 1.65 -1.36 9.77
C TYR A 105 1.35 -1.29 11.29
N GLU A 106 1.82 -0.27 12.03
CA GLU A 106 1.58 -0.12 13.48
C GLU A 106 0.07 -0.07 13.77
N ILE A 107 -0.62 0.55 12.82
CA ILE A 107 -2.05 0.65 12.58
C ILE A 107 -2.79 -0.67 12.72
N LEU A 108 -2.26 -1.71 12.09
CA LEU A 108 -3.02 -2.93 11.86
C LEU A 108 -2.98 -3.83 13.07
N ASN A 109 -1.90 -3.81 13.85
CA ASN A 109 -1.78 -4.65 15.05
C ASN A 109 -2.88 -4.35 16.07
N ALA A 110 -3.18 -3.06 16.28
CA ALA A 110 -4.19 -2.61 17.25
C ALA A 110 -5.63 -3.03 16.86
N SER A 111 -5.90 -3.24 15.57
CA SER A 111 -7.24 -3.54 15.05
C SER A 111 -7.50 -5.03 14.77
N LEU A 112 -6.58 -5.94 15.16
CA LEU A 112 -6.63 -7.38 14.83
C LEU A 112 -7.80 -8.11 15.48
N GLU A 113 -8.41 -7.49 16.48
CA GLU A 113 -9.61 -8.00 17.15
C GLU A 113 -10.88 -7.89 16.27
N GLU A 114 -10.94 -7.04 15.23
CA GLU A 114 -12.18 -6.73 14.50
C GLU A 114 -12.31 -7.30 13.06
N GLY A 115 -11.34 -8.09 12.57
CA GLY A 115 -11.54 -8.98 11.41
C GLY A 115 -11.80 -8.36 10.02
N SER A 116 -11.81 -7.03 9.85
CA SER A 116 -12.28 -6.37 8.62
C SER A 116 -11.39 -5.21 8.15
N TYR A 117 -10.19 -5.50 7.64
CA TYR A 117 -9.23 -4.44 7.25
C TYR A 117 -9.29 -3.97 5.80
N PHE A 118 -9.75 -4.84 4.90
CA PHE A 118 -10.12 -4.55 3.53
C PHE A 118 -10.58 -5.88 2.92
N SER A 119 -11.62 -5.82 2.09
CA SER A 119 -12.17 -6.97 1.36
C SER A 119 -11.70 -7.02 -0.08
N ALA A 120 -10.93 -6.04 -0.52
CA ALA A 120 -10.44 -5.97 -1.88
C ALA A 120 -9.46 -7.10 -2.20
N SER A 121 -9.76 -7.80 -3.29
CA SER A 121 -8.81 -8.70 -3.94
C SER A 121 -8.01 -7.92 -4.98
N PHE A 122 -6.69 -7.99 -4.89
CA PHE A 122 -5.73 -7.43 -5.83
C PHE A 122 -5.51 -8.35 -7.03
N ASN A 123 -6.60 -8.70 -7.73
CA ASN A 123 -6.59 -9.68 -8.81
C ASN A 123 -5.72 -9.24 -10.01
N ASN A 124 -5.51 -7.94 -10.20
CA ASN A 124 -4.71 -7.41 -11.30
C ASN A 124 -3.24 -7.23 -10.92
N LEU A 125 -2.89 -7.39 -9.65
CA LEU A 125 -1.56 -7.09 -9.14
C LEU A 125 -0.55 -8.11 -9.63
N LYS A 126 0.52 -7.61 -10.23
CA LYS A 126 1.63 -8.37 -10.82
C LYS A 126 2.92 -8.18 -10.05
N SER A 127 3.14 -6.99 -9.50
CA SER A 127 4.32 -6.68 -8.69
C SER A 127 3.91 -6.01 -7.39
N LEU A 128 4.39 -6.56 -6.28
CA LEU A 128 4.21 -6.03 -4.94
C LEU A 128 5.59 -5.72 -4.36
N ILE A 129 5.77 -4.49 -3.91
CA ILE A 129 7.00 -4.03 -3.27
C ILE A 129 6.64 -3.57 -1.86
N LEU A 130 7.23 -4.21 -0.86
CA LEU A 130 6.99 -3.92 0.55
C LEU A 130 8.28 -3.41 1.17
N CYS A 131 8.20 -2.36 1.98
CA CYS A 131 9.25 -1.97 2.92
C CYS A 131 8.75 -2.36 4.31
N VAL A 132 9.48 -3.20 5.02
CA VAL A 132 9.01 -3.90 6.23
C VAL A 132 10.03 -3.83 7.35
N THR A 133 9.57 -3.73 8.59
CA THR A 133 10.37 -3.97 9.80
C THR A 133 10.33 -5.45 10.17
N MET A 134 11.25 -5.87 11.04
CA MET A 134 11.34 -7.26 11.53
C MET A 134 10.41 -7.58 12.71
N ALA A 135 9.44 -6.72 13.00
CA ALA A 135 8.52 -6.92 14.10
C ALA A 135 7.43 -7.97 13.78
N GLU A 136 7.01 -8.75 14.78
CA GLU A 136 6.07 -9.88 14.59
C GLU A 136 4.75 -9.45 13.93
N TRP A 137 4.25 -8.28 14.30
CA TRP A 137 2.97 -7.75 13.82
C TRP A 137 2.98 -7.38 12.33
N THR A 138 4.14 -7.14 11.74
CA THR A 138 4.30 -6.85 10.31
C THR A 138 3.96 -8.08 9.44
N VAL A 139 4.22 -9.28 9.96
CA VAL A 139 4.07 -10.57 9.25
C VAL A 139 2.63 -10.83 8.82
N LEU A 140 1.66 -10.54 9.69
CA LEU A 140 0.25 -10.81 9.44
C LEU A 140 -0.30 -9.98 8.27
N LEU A 141 0.11 -8.72 8.13
CA LEU A 141 -0.28 -7.90 6.99
C LEU A 141 0.34 -8.44 5.70
N ILE A 142 1.63 -8.82 5.73
CA ILE A 142 2.29 -9.38 4.56
C ILE A 142 1.52 -10.61 4.08
N ILE A 143 1.23 -11.56 4.98
CA ILE A 143 0.44 -12.77 4.68
C ILE A 143 -0.92 -12.39 4.09
N ARG A 144 -1.61 -11.38 4.65
CA ARG A 144 -2.92 -10.94 4.14
C ARG A 144 -2.83 -10.35 2.73
N LEU A 145 -1.90 -9.42 2.49
CA LEU A 145 -1.70 -8.81 1.18
C LEU A 145 -1.35 -9.86 0.13
N LEU A 146 -0.49 -10.80 0.48
CA LEU A 146 -0.13 -11.93 -0.37
C LEU A 146 -1.35 -12.81 -0.68
N ASN A 147 -2.15 -13.16 0.32
CA ASN A 147 -3.40 -13.92 0.12
C ASN A 147 -4.46 -13.16 -0.69
N CYS A 148 -4.48 -11.83 -0.62
CA CYS A 148 -5.34 -10.99 -1.44
C CYS A 148 -4.78 -10.75 -2.85
N SER A 149 -3.59 -11.26 -3.19
CA SER A 149 -2.91 -11.01 -4.47
C SER A 149 -2.70 -12.32 -5.25
N PRO A 150 -3.77 -13.01 -5.68
CA PRO A 150 -3.67 -14.36 -6.22
C PRO A 150 -2.81 -14.46 -7.49
N ASN A 151 -2.75 -13.40 -8.30
CA ASN A 151 -2.06 -13.38 -9.60
C ASN A 151 -0.69 -12.69 -9.57
N LEU A 152 -0.11 -12.55 -8.36
CA LEU A 152 1.18 -11.90 -8.14
C LEU A 152 2.30 -12.67 -8.86
N GLU A 153 3.14 -11.94 -9.60
CA GLU A 153 4.26 -12.51 -10.37
C GLU A 153 5.63 -12.12 -9.80
N ALA A 154 5.73 -10.98 -9.15
CA ALA A 154 6.96 -10.48 -8.53
C ALA A 154 6.69 -9.94 -7.13
N LEU A 155 7.49 -10.38 -6.16
CA LEU A 155 7.48 -9.88 -4.79
C LEU A 155 8.87 -9.31 -4.47
N THR A 156 8.92 -8.08 -3.99
CA THR A 156 10.14 -7.49 -3.44
C THR A 156 9.89 -7.07 -2.00
N ILE A 157 10.72 -7.52 -1.08
CA ILE A 157 10.68 -7.16 0.34
C ILE A 157 11.98 -6.42 0.66
N TYR A 158 11.85 -5.18 1.10
CA TYR A 158 12.94 -4.37 1.64
C TYR A 158 12.87 -4.44 3.16
N PHE A 159 13.87 -5.04 3.79
CA PHE A 159 13.98 -5.06 5.24
C PHE A 159 14.57 -3.74 5.73
N ASP A 160 13.82 -3.02 6.55
CA ASP A 160 14.31 -1.82 7.21
C ASP A 160 15.37 -2.19 8.26
N ALA A 161 16.36 -1.32 8.43
CA ALA A 161 17.54 -1.58 9.25
C ALA A 161 17.31 -1.38 10.75
N ASP A 162 16.11 -0.97 11.16
CA ASP A 162 15.82 -0.64 12.56
C ASP A 162 15.85 -1.87 13.48
N GLU A 163 16.42 -1.66 14.68
CA GLU A 163 16.92 -2.68 15.61
C GLU A 163 15.85 -3.55 16.32
N TYR A 164 14.58 -3.46 15.92
CA TYR A 164 13.50 -4.24 16.51
C TYR A 164 13.40 -5.62 15.84
N PHE A 165 14.07 -6.59 16.47
CA PHE A 165 14.04 -7.99 16.08
C PHE A 165 13.13 -8.77 17.04
N ASP A 166 11.97 -9.17 16.53
CA ASP A 166 11.16 -10.18 17.19
C ASP A 166 11.44 -11.55 16.56
N GLU A 167 11.61 -12.58 17.39
CA GLU A 167 11.61 -13.97 16.93
C GLU A 167 10.16 -14.40 16.65
N TRP A 168 9.73 -14.32 15.40
CA TRP A 168 8.40 -14.76 14.98
C TRP A 168 8.47 -16.00 14.10
N LYS A 169 7.39 -16.78 14.17
CA LYS A 169 7.18 -17.94 13.30
C LYS A 169 5.87 -17.84 12.54
N ILE A 170 5.91 -18.02 11.24
CA ILE A 170 4.71 -18.14 10.42
C ILE A 170 4.05 -19.48 10.74
N SER A 171 2.96 -19.44 11.50
CA SER A 171 2.08 -20.61 11.63
C SER A 171 1.63 -21.01 10.21
N ASN A 172 1.74 -22.29 9.81
CA ASN A 172 1.52 -22.94 8.50
C ASN A 172 0.25 -22.54 7.69
N LYS A 173 -0.08 -21.26 7.62
CA LYS A 173 -1.11 -20.69 6.77
C LYS A 173 -0.47 -20.59 5.40
N ALA A 174 -0.84 -21.53 4.54
CA ALA A 174 -0.44 -21.52 3.15
C ALA A 174 -0.69 -20.14 2.55
N ILE A 175 0.39 -19.44 2.19
CA ILE A 175 0.29 -18.18 1.45
C ILE A 175 0.03 -18.57 0.00
N LEU A 176 -1.25 -18.56 -0.39
CA LEU A 176 -1.71 -19.17 -1.63
C LEU A 176 -1.04 -18.60 -2.89
N CYS A 177 -0.62 -17.33 -2.87
CA CYS A 177 0.04 -16.72 -4.03
C CYS A 177 1.47 -17.22 -4.24
N LEU A 178 2.18 -17.64 -3.18
CA LEU A 178 3.56 -18.14 -3.28
C LEU A 178 3.63 -19.45 -4.09
N THR A 179 2.53 -20.21 -4.11
CA THR A 179 2.48 -21.54 -4.73
C THR A 179 1.90 -21.54 -6.15
N CYS A 180 1.40 -20.40 -6.67
CA CYS A 180 0.65 -20.38 -7.93
C CYS A 180 1.34 -19.64 -9.09
N HIS A 181 1.63 -18.35 -8.93
CA HIS A 181 1.97 -17.45 -10.05
C HIS A 181 3.26 -16.66 -9.85
N LEU A 182 3.85 -16.75 -8.67
CA LEU A 182 5.06 -16.02 -8.33
C LEU A 182 6.26 -16.56 -9.13
N LYS A 183 6.99 -15.64 -9.77
CA LYS A 183 8.15 -15.94 -10.62
C LYS A 183 9.45 -15.44 -10.00
N THR A 184 9.38 -14.30 -9.31
CA THR A 184 10.55 -13.66 -8.70
C THR A 184 10.24 -13.25 -7.27
N VAL A 185 11.21 -13.48 -6.41
CA VAL A 185 11.23 -13.03 -5.02
C VAL A 185 12.57 -12.36 -4.78
N ASP A 186 12.52 -11.07 -4.49
CA ASP A 186 13.70 -10.25 -4.20
C ASP A 186 13.66 -9.85 -2.72
N LEU A 187 14.63 -10.33 -1.96
CA LEU A 187 14.87 -9.91 -0.57
C LEU A 187 16.00 -8.89 -0.58
N VAL A 188 15.70 -7.64 -0.21
CA VAL A 188 16.63 -6.52 -0.22
C VAL A 188 16.97 -6.15 1.22
N GLU A 189 18.24 -5.85 1.48
CA GLU A 189 18.79 -5.66 2.82
C GLU A 189 18.73 -6.90 3.73
N PHE A 190 18.56 -8.09 3.13
CA PHE A 190 18.56 -9.39 3.80
C PHE A 190 19.77 -9.58 4.72
N LYS A 191 19.52 -9.80 6.02
CA LYS A 191 20.57 -9.97 7.02
C LYS A 191 20.93 -11.43 7.30
N GLY A 192 20.15 -12.38 6.78
CA GLY A 192 20.41 -13.81 6.94
C GLY A 192 19.68 -14.45 8.12
N HIS A 193 18.64 -13.80 8.65
CA HIS A 193 17.85 -14.36 9.75
C HIS A 193 16.86 -15.40 9.22
N GLU A 194 16.63 -16.47 9.99
CA GLU A 194 15.71 -17.55 9.59
C GLU A 194 14.29 -17.01 9.33
N ASN A 195 13.82 -16.07 10.15
CA ASN A 195 12.49 -15.46 10.03
C ASN A 195 12.31 -14.74 8.68
N GLU A 196 13.35 -14.06 8.15
CA GLU A 196 13.27 -13.39 6.83
C GLU A 196 12.95 -14.37 5.71
N LEU A 197 13.39 -15.63 5.84
CA LEU A 197 13.14 -16.70 4.87
C LEU A 197 11.76 -17.35 5.05
N GLU A 198 11.19 -17.31 6.26
CA GLU A 198 9.86 -17.91 6.51
C GLU A 198 8.76 -17.28 5.65
N LEU A 199 8.85 -15.97 5.36
CA LEU A 199 7.89 -15.25 4.50
C LEU A 199 7.81 -15.79 3.07
N VAL A 200 8.86 -16.48 2.64
CA VAL A 200 9.04 -16.94 1.26
C VAL A 200 9.25 -18.45 1.17
N SER A 201 9.29 -19.14 2.30
CA SER A 201 9.33 -20.60 2.36
C SER A 201 7.96 -21.17 2.05
N THR A 202 7.89 -22.04 1.05
CA THR A 202 6.75 -22.93 0.85
C THR A 202 7.07 -24.26 1.53
N ASP A 203 6.29 -24.65 2.54
CA ASP A 203 6.39 -26.01 3.09
C ASP A 203 6.18 -27.03 1.96
N GLU A 204 7.18 -27.88 1.71
CA GLU A 204 7.08 -29.09 0.87
C GLU A 204 6.42 -30.25 1.61
#